data_AF-A0A2G6M0G1-F1
#
_entry.id   AF-A0A2G6M0G1-F1
#
_cell.length_a   1.000
_cell.length_b   1.000
_cell.length_c   1.000
_cell.angle_alpha   90.00
_cell.angle_beta   90.00
_cell.angle_gamma   90.00
#
_symmetry.space_group_name_H-M   'P 1'
#
loop_
_entity.id
_entity.type
_entity.pdbx_description
1 polymer ?
#
loop_
_entity_poly.entity_id
_entity_poly.type
_entity_poly.pdbx_seq_one_letter_code
_entity_poly.pdbx_strand_id
1 'polypeptide(L)'
;MAFTGNLKEFGIVSLLQLPNTNRLTGRLTVEGSEGSAEFFYSRGKLIHAACGEASGKEVLSCVIDWKEGEFSFESDIACYEKTVTGDLHHIIMWAVKERDERKKREAELREAEEAKRSGNPQNEETKIEPVVIPDSFLAKAAHASFACVVDSKGRLVAASESEGDYRESIKGYLKAVQSFIREYPQAPVGKTFIDAQSFSLGLCGDADGYTTVLFAAPNTRLGILSMELGKFMAELEKSGFGEKYEGR
;
A
#
# COMPACT_ATOMS: atom_id res chain seq x y z
N MET A 1 -42.59 -16.68 12.92
CA MET A 1 -42.01 -17.75 12.07
C MET A 1 -40.52 -17.74 12.32
N ALA A 2 -39.94 -18.92 12.55
CA ALA A 2 -38.49 -19.09 12.60
C ALA A 2 -38.07 -19.99 11.46
N PHE A 3 -37.02 -19.60 10.73
CA PHE A 3 -36.38 -20.47 9.74
C PHE A 3 -34.92 -20.62 10.12
N THR A 4 -34.41 -21.84 10.00
CA THR A 4 -33.05 -22.22 10.35
C THR A 4 -32.43 -22.97 9.18
N GLY A 5 -31.10 -23.01 9.12
CA GLY A 5 -30.40 -23.73 8.07
C GLY A 5 -28.89 -23.61 8.18
N ASN A 6 -28.19 -24.08 7.15
CA ASN A 6 -26.73 -24.05 7.11
C ASN A 6 -26.20 -22.97 6.16
N LEU A 7 -25.19 -22.23 6.63
CA LEU A 7 -24.51 -21.16 5.90
C LEU A 7 -23.88 -21.65 4.59
N LYS A 8 -23.40 -22.90 4.55
CA LYS A 8 -22.71 -23.50 3.41
C LYS A 8 -23.61 -23.62 2.17
N GLU A 9 -24.92 -23.77 2.35
CA GLU A 9 -25.87 -23.96 1.26
C GLU A 9 -26.35 -22.64 0.65
N PHE A 10 -26.51 -21.59 1.48
CA PHE A 10 -27.07 -20.30 1.06
C PHE A 10 -26.01 -19.23 0.79
N GLY A 11 -24.87 -19.29 1.50
CA GLY A 11 -23.86 -18.24 1.54
C GLY A 11 -24.31 -17.00 2.33
N ILE A 12 -23.37 -16.35 3.01
CA ILE A 12 -23.65 -15.24 3.95
C ILE A 12 -24.38 -14.06 3.29
N VAL A 13 -24.00 -13.71 2.05
CA VAL A 13 -24.59 -12.58 1.32
C VAL A 13 -26.08 -12.80 1.07
N SER A 14 -26.45 -14.01 0.63
CA SER A 14 -27.85 -14.36 0.37
C SER A 14 -28.68 -14.34 1.64
N LEU A 15 -28.12 -14.82 2.75
CA LEU A 15 -28.79 -14.81 4.06
C LEU A 15 -29.06 -13.40 4.57
N LEU A 16 -28.10 -12.49 4.43
CA LEU A 16 -28.30 -11.08 4.80
C LEU A 16 -29.38 -10.43 3.92
N GLN A 17 -29.45 -10.78 2.63
CA GLN A 17 -30.45 -10.22 1.72
C GLN A 17 -31.87 -10.78 1.92
N LEU A 18 -32.02 -11.99 2.47
CA LEU A 18 -33.31 -12.65 2.56
C LEU A 18 -34.34 -11.87 3.42
N PRO A 19 -34.01 -11.41 4.65
CA PRO A 19 -34.92 -10.56 5.42
C PRO A 19 -35.26 -9.24 4.71
N ASN A 20 -34.31 -8.68 3.94
CA ASN A 20 -34.50 -7.46 3.17
C ASN A 20 -35.52 -7.64 2.04
N THR A 21 -35.37 -8.69 1.23
CA THR A 21 -36.27 -9.01 0.11
C THR A 21 -37.69 -9.33 0.60
N ASN A 22 -37.80 -10.09 1.68
CA ASN A 22 -39.09 -10.51 2.25
C ASN A 22 -39.71 -9.48 3.22
N ARG A 23 -39.07 -8.32 3.40
CA ARG A 23 -39.49 -7.24 4.32
C ARG A 23 -39.72 -7.71 5.76
N LEU A 24 -38.92 -8.67 6.22
CA LEU A 24 -39.06 -9.27 7.54
C LEU A 24 -38.60 -8.32 8.64
N THR A 25 -39.11 -8.54 9.85
CA THR A 25 -38.72 -7.84 11.07
C THR A 25 -38.36 -8.89 12.12
N GLY A 26 -37.19 -8.78 12.72
CA GLY A 26 -36.67 -9.78 13.64
C GLY A 26 -35.14 -9.81 13.68
N ARG A 27 -34.61 -10.84 14.32
CA ARG A 27 -33.17 -11.09 14.47
C ARG A 27 -32.76 -12.26 13.59
N LEU A 28 -31.72 -12.08 12.79
CA LEU A 28 -30.97 -13.13 12.14
C LEU A 28 -29.70 -13.39 12.95
N THR A 29 -29.52 -14.60 13.44
CA THR A 29 -28.31 -15.04 14.11
C THR A 29 -27.56 -16.00 13.19
N VAL A 30 -26.25 -15.80 13.06
CA VAL A 30 -25.34 -16.71 12.34
C VAL A 30 -24.27 -17.14 13.33
N GLU A 31 -24.09 -18.44 13.48
CA GLU A 31 -23.10 -19.05 14.37
C GLU A 31 -22.16 -19.94 13.56
N GLY A 32 -20.86 -19.67 13.66
CA GLY A 32 -19.82 -20.43 12.98
C GLY A 32 -18.64 -20.71 13.90
N SER A 33 -17.62 -21.35 13.35
CA SER A 33 -16.34 -21.58 14.05
C SER A 33 -15.60 -20.28 14.36
N GLU A 34 -15.87 -19.21 13.60
CA GLU A 34 -15.24 -17.89 13.75
C GLU A 34 -15.97 -16.97 14.75
N GLY A 35 -17.14 -17.38 15.25
CA GLY A 35 -17.90 -16.62 16.25
C GLY A 35 -19.42 -16.67 16.04
N SER A 36 -20.13 -15.78 16.73
CA SER A 36 -21.57 -15.56 16.58
C SER A 36 -21.84 -14.11 16.21
N ALA A 37 -22.70 -13.90 15.21
CA ALA A 37 -23.09 -12.60 14.71
C ALA A 37 -24.61 -12.46 14.68
N GLU A 38 -25.11 -11.33 15.15
CA GLU A 38 -26.53 -11.00 15.21
C GLU A 38 -26.83 -9.80 14.31
N PHE A 39 -27.91 -9.91 13.54
CA PHE A 39 -28.37 -8.88 12.62
C PHE A 39 -29.85 -8.59 12.88
N PHE A 40 -30.19 -7.35 13.17
CA PHE A 40 -31.54 -6.94 13.50
C PHE A 40 -32.16 -6.19 12.34
N TYR A 41 -33.34 -6.65 11.91
CA TYR A 41 -34.08 -6.12 10.79
C TYR A 41 -35.38 -5.47 11.25
N SER A 42 -35.75 -4.37 10.62
CA SER A 42 -37.05 -3.72 10.76
C SER A 42 -37.63 -3.40 9.39
N ARG A 43 -38.75 -4.05 9.06
CA ARG A 43 -39.45 -3.95 7.76
C ARG A 43 -38.50 -4.16 6.57
N GLY A 44 -37.63 -5.16 6.67
CA GLY A 44 -36.59 -5.48 5.70
C GLY A 44 -35.30 -4.68 5.82
N LYS A 45 -35.28 -3.56 6.55
CA LYS A 45 -34.05 -2.77 6.69
C LYS A 45 -33.19 -3.31 7.82
N LEU A 46 -31.92 -3.56 7.54
CA LEU A 46 -30.92 -3.84 8.57
C LEU A 46 -30.70 -2.57 9.39
N ILE A 47 -31.02 -2.61 10.69
CA ILE A 47 -30.92 -1.46 11.60
C ILE A 47 -29.74 -1.57 12.56
N HIS A 48 -29.34 -2.79 12.91
CA HIS A 48 -28.23 -3.06 13.80
C HIS A 48 -27.57 -4.37 13.44
N ALA A 49 -26.27 -4.46 13.67
CA ALA A 49 -25.51 -5.69 13.58
C ALA A 49 -24.47 -5.72 14.70
N ALA A 50 -24.19 -6.89 15.25
CA ALA A 50 -23.20 -7.10 16.31
C ALA A 50 -22.45 -8.42 16.08
N CYS A 51 -21.15 -8.44 16.35
CA CYS A 51 -20.30 -9.63 16.32
C CYS A 51 -19.11 -9.41 17.25
N GLY A 52 -19.10 -10.05 18.42
CA GLY A 52 -18.09 -9.82 19.45
C GLY A 52 -18.03 -8.33 19.85
N GLU A 53 -16.87 -7.70 19.68
CA GLU A 53 -16.67 -6.27 19.97
C GLU A 53 -17.04 -5.35 18.79
N ALA A 54 -17.31 -5.90 17.60
CA ALA A 54 -17.71 -5.13 16.44
C ALA A 54 -19.23 -4.88 16.44
N SER A 55 -19.65 -3.68 16.05
CA SER A 55 -21.06 -3.33 15.85
C SER A 55 -21.24 -2.49 14.59
N GLY A 56 -22.44 -2.48 14.02
CA GLY A 56 -22.76 -1.70 12.83
C GLY A 56 -22.27 -2.31 11.53
N LYS A 57 -21.88 -1.47 10.58
CA LYS A 57 -21.49 -1.92 9.23
C LYS A 57 -20.23 -2.78 9.25
N GLU A 58 -19.33 -2.55 10.21
CA GLU A 58 -18.06 -3.25 10.39
C GLU A 58 -18.26 -4.76 10.56
N VAL A 59 -19.37 -5.16 11.21
CA VAL A 59 -19.73 -6.58 11.40
C VAL A 59 -19.85 -7.32 10.08
N LEU A 60 -20.35 -6.67 9.03
CA LEU A 60 -20.48 -7.30 7.72
C LEU A 60 -19.11 -7.65 7.14
N SER A 61 -18.08 -6.84 7.39
CA SER A 61 -16.70 -7.14 6.93
C SER A 61 -16.08 -8.35 7.64
N CYS A 62 -16.52 -8.63 8.88
CA CYS A 62 -16.08 -9.80 9.65
C CYS A 62 -16.77 -11.07 9.15
N VAL A 63 -18.08 -11.02 8.91
CA VAL A 63 -18.86 -12.22 8.55
C VAL A 63 -18.83 -12.58 7.06
N ILE A 64 -18.44 -11.65 6.18
CA ILE A 64 -18.44 -11.89 4.71
C ILE A 64 -17.52 -13.05 4.30
N ASP A 65 -16.54 -13.37 5.14
CA ASP A 65 -15.58 -14.47 4.96
C ASP A 65 -16.13 -15.83 5.44
N TRP A 66 -17.22 -15.85 6.21
CA TRP A 66 -17.75 -17.06 6.81
C TRP A 66 -18.34 -17.98 5.74
N LYS A 67 -17.81 -19.20 5.68
CA LYS A 67 -18.21 -20.23 4.70
C LYS A 67 -19.10 -21.31 5.26
N GLU A 68 -19.02 -21.54 6.57
CA GLU A 68 -19.69 -22.63 7.27
C GLU A 68 -20.24 -22.12 8.60
N GLY A 69 -21.38 -22.65 9.01
CA GLY A 69 -22.10 -22.21 10.19
C GLY A 69 -23.57 -22.57 10.12
N GLU A 70 -24.28 -22.36 11.22
CA GLU A 70 -25.73 -22.46 11.31
C GLU A 70 -26.32 -21.06 11.40
N PHE A 71 -27.51 -20.88 10.84
CA PHE A 71 -28.23 -19.62 10.98
C PHE A 71 -29.65 -19.88 11.47
N SER A 72 -30.19 -18.90 12.18
CA SER A 72 -31.57 -18.88 12.63
C SER A 72 -32.15 -17.48 12.51
N PHE A 73 -33.41 -17.39 12.11
CA PHE A 73 -34.15 -16.13 12.10
C PHE A 73 -35.30 -16.20 13.08
N GLU A 74 -35.43 -15.21 13.96
CA GLU A 74 -36.49 -15.08 14.94
C GLU A 74 -37.30 -13.81 14.65
N SER A 75 -38.57 -13.98 14.27
CA SER A 75 -39.49 -12.86 14.04
C SER A 75 -39.89 -12.16 15.34
N ASP A 76 -40.21 -10.87 15.24
CA ASP A 76 -40.75 -10.04 16.35
C ASP A 76 -39.73 -9.72 17.46
N ILE A 77 -38.44 -9.92 17.21
CA ILE A 77 -37.39 -9.41 18.09
C ILE A 77 -37.15 -7.93 17.81
N ALA A 78 -37.46 -7.10 18.80
CA ALA A 78 -37.20 -5.66 18.75
C ALA A 78 -35.74 -5.35 19.12
N CYS A 79 -35.13 -4.44 18.36
CA CYS A 79 -33.82 -3.87 18.67
C CYS A 79 -33.98 -2.36 18.87
N TYR A 80 -33.44 -1.85 19.98
CA TYR A 80 -33.48 -0.42 20.31
C TYR A 80 -32.28 0.33 19.74
N GLU A 81 -31.21 -0.39 19.39
CA GLU A 81 -30.01 0.18 18.82
C GLU A 81 -30.12 0.31 17.30
N LYS A 82 -29.54 1.39 16.76
CA LYS A 82 -29.49 1.67 15.33
C LYS A 82 -28.08 2.08 14.96
N THR A 83 -27.26 1.09 14.59
CA THR A 83 -25.85 1.28 14.24
C THR A 83 -25.63 1.20 12.73
N VAL A 84 -26.60 0.67 11.99
CA VAL A 84 -26.52 0.52 10.54
C VAL A 84 -27.39 1.57 9.87
N THR A 85 -26.78 2.37 9.00
CA THR A 85 -27.47 3.40 8.21
C THR A 85 -27.16 3.21 6.73
N GLY A 86 -28.20 3.21 5.90
CA GLY A 86 -28.07 3.15 4.45
C GLY A 86 -28.72 1.91 3.85
N ASP A 87 -28.46 1.72 2.56
CA ASP A 87 -28.95 0.57 1.82
C ASP A 87 -28.05 -0.67 2.06
N LEU A 88 -28.68 -1.83 2.28
CA LEU A 88 -27.97 -3.07 2.59
C LEU A 88 -27.01 -3.50 1.48
N HIS A 89 -27.40 -3.35 0.21
CA HIS A 89 -26.54 -3.72 -0.92
C HIS A 89 -25.29 -2.85 -0.96
N HIS A 90 -25.42 -1.54 -0.70
CA HIS A 90 -24.27 -0.65 -0.61
C HIS A 90 -23.31 -1.03 0.54
N ILE A 91 -23.86 -1.42 1.69
CA ILE A 91 -23.03 -1.85 2.85
C ILE A 91 -22.33 -3.18 2.55
N ILE A 92 -23.01 -4.13 1.89
CA ILE A 92 -22.39 -5.40 1.46
C ILE A 92 -21.23 -5.12 0.48
N MET A 93 -21.42 -4.24 -0.50
CA MET A 93 -20.36 -3.89 -1.46
C MET A 93 -19.16 -3.25 -0.77
N TRP A 94 -19.41 -2.35 0.19
CA TRP A 94 -18.36 -1.78 1.03
C TRP A 94 -17.64 -2.87 1.84
N ALA A 95 -18.36 -3.81 2.46
CA ALA A 95 -17.77 -4.88 3.26
C ALA A 95 -16.88 -5.83 2.42
N VAL A 96 -17.30 -6.15 1.19
CA VAL A 96 -16.48 -6.94 0.24
C VAL A 96 -15.20 -6.18 -0.11
N LYS A 97 -15.31 -4.89 -0.44
CA LYS A 97 -14.16 -4.05 -0.76
C LYS A 97 -13.18 -3.95 0.41
N GLU A 98 -13.67 -3.67 1.61
CA GLU A 98 -12.84 -3.57 2.82
C GLU A 98 -12.10 -4.89 3.09
N ARG A 99 -12.76 -6.02 2.88
CA ARG A 99 -12.17 -7.36 3.03
C ARG A 99 -11.07 -7.62 2.00
N ASP A 100 -11.26 -7.23 0.76
CA ASP A 100 -10.23 -7.38 -0.28
C ASP A 100 -9.03 -6.45 -0.01
N GLU A 101 -9.26 -5.22 0.45
CA GLU A 101 -8.19 -4.29 0.86
C GLU A 101 -7.43 -4.78 2.11
N ARG A 102 -8.13 -5.40 3.07
CA ARG A 102 -7.50 -6.04 4.23
C ARG A 102 -6.62 -7.21 3.80
N LYS A 103 -7.11 -8.09 2.93
CA LYS A 103 -6.31 -9.21 2.39
C LYS A 103 -5.08 -8.74 1.62
N LYS A 104 -5.20 -7.66 0.84
CA LYS A 104 -4.07 -7.06 0.14
C LYS A 104 -3.02 -6.51 1.13
N ARG A 105 -3.45 -5.77 2.16
CA ARG A 105 -2.56 -5.27 3.23
C ARG A 105 -1.88 -6.39 4.00
N GLU A 106 -2.62 -7.46 4.32
CA GLU A 106 -2.07 -8.65 5.00
C GLU A 106 -1.06 -9.39 4.11
N ALA A 107 -1.31 -9.51 2.80
CA ALA A 107 -0.37 -10.10 1.86
C ALA A 107 0.90 -9.25 1.73
N GLU A 108 0.77 -7.93 1.57
CA GLU A 108 1.90 -7.00 1.52
C GLU A 108 2.73 -7.03 2.83
N LEU A 109 2.06 -7.13 3.98
CA LEU A 109 2.72 -7.25 5.27
C LEU A 109 3.42 -8.60 5.43
N ARG A 110 2.79 -9.70 5.00
CA ARG A 110 3.41 -11.04 4.98
C ARG A 110 4.59 -11.10 4.04
N GLU A 111 4.51 -10.52 2.85
CA GLU A 111 5.64 -10.39 1.93
C GLU A 111 6.76 -9.55 2.54
N ALA A 112 6.44 -8.47 3.25
CA ALA A 112 7.43 -7.65 3.96
C ALA A 112 8.04 -8.36 5.19
N GLU A 113 7.28 -9.21 5.88
CA GLU A 113 7.73 -10.02 7.02
C GLU A 113 8.51 -11.26 6.59
N GLU A 114 8.11 -11.91 5.49
CA GLU A 114 8.83 -12.98 4.82
C GLU A 114 10.11 -12.46 4.18
N ALA A 115 10.13 -11.24 3.63
CA ALA A 115 11.36 -10.58 3.22
C ALA A 115 12.29 -10.24 4.41
N LYS A 116 11.75 -10.09 5.62
CA LYS A 116 12.54 -9.92 6.87
C LYS A 116 12.98 -11.26 7.49
N ARG A 117 12.18 -12.32 7.37
CA ARG A 117 12.46 -13.68 7.91
C ARG A 117 13.29 -14.54 6.96
N SER A 118 13.10 -14.38 5.65
CA SER A 118 13.98 -14.90 4.59
C SER A 118 15.18 -13.99 4.39
N GLY A 119 15.76 -13.52 5.49
CA GLY A 119 17.21 -13.37 5.56
C GLY A 119 17.85 -14.76 5.51
N ASN A 120 17.70 -15.47 4.38
CA ASN A 120 18.61 -16.54 3.99
C ASN A 120 19.23 -16.12 2.63
N PRO A 121 20.55 -16.28 2.49
CA PRO A 121 21.40 -15.50 1.59
C PRO A 121 21.39 -16.07 0.17
N GLN A 122 20.35 -15.80 -0.61
CA GLN A 122 20.28 -16.31 -1.98
C GLN A 122 19.63 -15.39 -3.02
N ASN A 123 19.60 -14.08 -2.75
CA ASN A 123 20.02 -13.13 -3.76
C ASN A 123 21.40 -12.63 -3.33
N GLU A 124 22.44 -13.33 -3.77
CA GLU A 124 23.70 -12.65 -4.09
C GLU A 124 23.43 -11.73 -5.29
N GLU A 125 22.56 -10.73 -5.11
CA GLU A 125 22.83 -9.45 -5.75
C GLU A 125 24.16 -9.06 -5.14
N THR A 126 25.23 -9.26 -5.90
CA THR A 126 26.56 -8.74 -5.61
C THR A 126 26.35 -7.41 -4.92
N LYS A 127 26.62 -7.37 -3.61
CA LYS A 127 26.37 -6.20 -2.77
C LYS A 127 27.43 -5.21 -3.19
N ILE A 128 27.18 -4.54 -4.32
CA ILE A 128 28.07 -3.54 -4.86
C ILE A 128 27.99 -2.42 -3.86
N GLU A 129 29.04 -2.26 -3.07
CA GLU A 129 29.15 -1.09 -2.23
C GLU A 129 29.09 0.12 -3.17
N PRO A 130 28.07 0.98 -3.03
CA PRO A 130 27.87 2.07 -3.95
C PRO A 130 29.09 2.96 -3.89
N VAL A 131 29.57 3.36 -5.07
CA VAL A 131 30.70 4.28 -5.16
C VAL A 131 30.30 5.59 -4.49
N VAL A 132 31.13 6.06 -3.56
CA VAL A 132 30.88 7.33 -2.88
C VAL A 132 31.03 8.47 -3.87
N ILE A 133 29.95 9.23 -4.07
CA ILE A 133 29.96 10.45 -4.88
C ILE A 133 30.58 11.55 -4.00
N PRO A 134 31.68 12.19 -4.44
CA PRO A 134 32.33 13.23 -3.65
C PRO A 134 31.42 14.45 -3.42
N ASP A 135 31.50 15.05 -2.24
CA ASP A 135 30.72 16.25 -1.89
C ASP A 135 30.96 17.43 -2.84
N SER A 136 32.10 17.47 -3.54
CA SER A 136 32.38 18.49 -4.55
C SER A 136 31.37 18.48 -5.71
N PHE A 137 30.73 17.34 -5.98
CA PHE A 137 29.68 17.21 -7.01
C PHE A 137 28.36 17.76 -6.49
N LEU A 138 28.00 17.44 -5.24
CA LEU A 138 26.84 18.02 -4.56
C LEU A 138 26.98 19.53 -4.39
N ALA A 139 28.18 20.05 -4.13
CA ALA A 139 28.41 21.48 -3.96
C ALA A 139 28.10 22.31 -5.22
N LYS A 140 28.07 21.69 -6.41
CA LYS A 140 27.60 22.32 -7.65
C LYS A 140 26.08 22.45 -7.71
N ALA A 141 25.39 21.59 -6.95
CA ALA A 141 23.96 21.54 -6.78
C ALA A 141 23.54 22.17 -5.45
N ALA A 142 23.50 23.50 -5.38
CA ALA A 142 23.39 24.26 -4.12
C ALA A 142 22.17 23.93 -3.23
N HIS A 143 21.12 23.34 -3.81
CA HIS A 143 19.90 22.95 -3.11
C HIS A 143 19.75 21.43 -2.93
N ALA A 144 20.73 20.64 -3.36
CA ALA A 144 20.73 19.20 -3.22
C ALA A 144 21.20 18.80 -1.83
N SER A 145 20.41 17.97 -1.17
CA SER A 145 20.72 17.38 0.13
C SER A 145 21.35 16.00 -0.01
N PHE A 146 21.03 15.27 -1.08
CA PHE A 146 21.55 13.93 -1.33
C PHE A 146 21.43 13.58 -2.82
N ALA A 147 22.39 12.83 -3.34
CA ALA A 147 22.35 12.35 -4.72
C ALA A 147 22.73 10.87 -4.77
N CYS A 148 22.13 10.14 -5.70
CA CYS A 148 22.52 8.76 -5.97
C CYS A 148 22.28 8.36 -7.42
N VAL A 149 22.95 7.30 -7.84
CA VAL A 149 22.80 6.69 -9.17
C VAL A 149 22.30 5.27 -8.98
N VAL A 150 21.27 4.91 -9.73
CA VAL A 150 20.59 3.63 -9.69
C VAL A 150 20.61 3.01 -11.08
N ASP A 151 20.86 1.71 -11.20
CA ASP A 151 20.81 1.01 -12.49
C ASP A 151 19.37 0.65 -12.92
N SER A 152 19.22 0.12 -14.14
CA SER A 152 17.93 -0.33 -14.68
C SER A 152 17.27 -1.49 -13.90
N LYS A 153 18.01 -2.18 -13.03
CA LYS A 153 17.50 -3.23 -12.15
C LYS A 153 17.04 -2.69 -10.79
N GLY A 154 17.23 -1.40 -10.53
CA GLY A 154 16.91 -0.76 -9.24
C GLY A 154 18.05 -0.85 -8.21
N ARG A 155 19.25 -1.29 -8.61
CA ARG A 155 20.42 -1.41 -7.72
C ARG A 155 21.10 -0.05 -7.56
N LEU A 156 21.45 0.30 -6.33
CA LEU A 156 22.16 1.54 -6.01
C LEU A 156 23.66 1.37 -6.34
N VAL A 157 24.17 2.08 -7.35
CA VAL A 157 25.55 1.92 -7.83
C VAL A 157 26.47 3.05 -7.36
N ALA A 158 25.93 4.23 -7.08
CA ALA A 158 26.65 5.34 -6.48
C ALA A 158 25.75 6.16 -5.56
N ALA A 159 26.31 6.74 -4.49
CA ALA A 159 25.57 7.60 -3.57
C ALA A 159 26.50 8.62 -2.92
N SER A 160 26.00 9.83 -2.68
CA SER A 160 26.71 10.83 -1.90
C SER A 160 26.70 10.47 -0.41
N GLU A 161 27.58 11.11 0.35
CA GLU A 161 27.47 11.09 1.81
C GLU A 161 26.28 11.97 2.23
N SER A 162 25.65 11.60 3.35
CA SER A 162 24.56 12.37 3.98
C SER A 162 24.58 12.10 5.48
N GLU A 163 24.13 13.08 6.26
CA GLU A 163 23.96 12.92 7.70
C GLU A 163 23.03 11.72 8.01
N GLY A 164 23.37 10.94 9.03
CA GLY A 164 22.71 9.67 9.35
C GLY A 164 21.19 9.80 9.53
N ASP A 165 20.73 10.83 10.24
CA ASP A 165 19.31 11.10 10.46
C ASP A 165 18.55 11.42 9.16
N TYR A 166 19.18 12.17 8.25
CA TYR A 166 18.57 12.48 6.95
C TYR A 166 18.46 11.24 6.08
N ARG A 167 19.51 10.41 6.03
CA ARG A 167 19.54 9.18 5.24
C ARG A 167 18.46 8.18 5.68
N GLU A 168 18.19 8.12 6.98
CA GLU A 168 17.12 7.26 7.52
C GLU A 168 15.73 7.80 7.14
N SER A 169 15.54 9.12 7.16
CA SER A 169 14.27 9.75 6.77
C SER A 169 13.90 9.51 5.29
N ILE A 170 14.88 9.48 4.39
CA ILE A 170 14.66 9.28 2.95
C ILE A 170 14.67 7.81 2.52
N LYS A 171 15.05 6.88 3.41
CA LYS A 171 15.23 5.45 3.09
C LYS A 171 13.98 4.81 2.47
N GLY A 172 12.80 5.14 2.98
CA GLY A 172 11.53 4.66 2.43
C GLY A 172 11.28 5.15 1.00
N TYR A 173 11.58 6.42 0.76
CA TYR A 173 11.44 7.04 -0.57
C TYR A 173 12.49 6.52 -1.56
N LEU A 174 13.72 6.29 -1.11
CA LEU A 174 14.77 5.68 -1.93
C LEU A 174 14.34 4.28 -2.41
N LYS A 175 13.77 3.45 -1.53
CA LYS A 175 13.22 2.15 -1.93
C LYS A 175 12.09 2.27 -2.96
N ALA A 176 11.19 3.23 -2.76
CA ALA A 176 10.11 3.47 -3.73
C ALA A 176 10.65 3.88 -5.10
N VAL A 177 11.68 4.74 -5.13
CA VAL A 177 12.38 5.15 -6.36
C VAL A 177 13.06 3.96 -7.04
N GLN A 178 13.75 3.10 -6.29
CA GLN A 178 14.39 1.91 -6.83
C GLN A 178 13.38 0.96 -7.47
N SER A 179 12.24 0.71 -6.81
CA SER A 179 11.14 -0.07 -7.39
C SER A 179 10.57 0.59 -8.64
N PHE A 180 10.36 1.91 -8.61
CA PHE A 180 9.86 2.67 -9.75
C PHE A 180 10.78 2.54 -10.97
N ILE A 181 12.10 2.66 -10.79
CA ILE A 181 13.08 2.52 -11.87
C ILE A 181 13.07 1.10 -12.44
N ARG A 182 13.04 0.07 -11.57
CA ARG A 182 13.03 -1.34 -11.96
C ARG A 182 11.79 -1.72 -12.78
N GLU A 183 10.63 -1.16 -12.42
CA GLU A 183 9.34 -1.47 -13.05
C GLU A 183 9.00 -0.50 -14.21
N TYR A 184 9.88 0.46 -14.50
CA TYR A 184 9.62 1.46 -15.53
C TYR A 184 9.64 0.83 -16.93
N PRO A 185 8.56 0.96 -17.73
CA PRO A 185 8.38 0.18 -18.96
C PRO A 185 9.35 0.55 -20.10
N GLN A 186 10.01 1.71 -20.02
CA GLN A 186 10.94 2.22 -21.03
C GLN A 186 12.19 2.74 -20.32
N ALA A 187 13.15 1.86 -19.99
CA ALA A 187 14.44 2.28 -19.47
C ALA A 187 15.29 2.90 -20.61
N PRO A 188 16.04 3.99 -20.37
CA PRO A 188 16.21 4.68 -19.09
C PRO A 188 15.03 5.61 -18.73
N VAL A 189 14.83 5.85 -17.44
CA VAL A 189 13.74 6.71 -16.95
C VAL A 189 13.92 8.13 -17.51
N GLY A 190 12.90 8.71 -18.14
CA GLY A 190 12.95 10.09 -18.58
C GLY A 190 13.10 11.11 -17.44
N LYS A 191 13.22 12.39 -17.75
CA LYS A 191 13.24 13.45 -16.73
C LYS A 191 11.92 13.47 -15.95
N THR A 192 11.99 13.09 -14.67
CA THR A 192 10.83 13.00 -13.77
C THR A 192 11.07 13.84 -12.54
N PHE A 193 10.05 14.56 -12.09
CA PHE A 193 10.13 15.38 -10.88
C PHE A 193 8.98 15.04 -9.95
N ILE A 194 9.29 14.88 -8.67
CA ILE A 194 8.31 14.63 -7.61
C ILE A 194 8.47 15.75 -6.59
N ASP A 195 7.37 16.44 -6.29
CA ASP A 195 7.32 17.44 -5.24
C ASP A 195 6.52 16.86 -4.07
N ALA A 196 7.20 16.58 -2.95
CA ALA A 196 6.61 16.03 -1.74
C ALA A 196 6.70 17.04 -0.59
N GLN A 197 5.88 16.85 0.45
CA GLN A 197 5.85 17.77 1.60
C GLN A 197 7.21 17.92 2.30
N SER A 198 8.02 16.86 2.31
CA SER A 198 9.29 16.80 3.05
C SER A 198 10.55 16.96 2.20
N PHE A 199 10.44 16.81 0.87
CA PHE A 199 11.56 16.95 -0.07
C PHE A 199 11.04 17.13 -1.50
N SER A 200 11.90 17.65 -2.37
CA SER A 200 11.66 17.60 -3.83
C SER A 200 12.69 16.67 -4.46
N LEU A 201 12.28 15.87 -5.45
CA LEU A 201 13.08 14.81 -6.05
C LEU A 201 13.11 14.95 -7.57
N GLY A 202 14.31 14.88 -8.14
CA GLY A 202 14.52 14.80 -9.58
C GLY A 202 15.13 13.47 -9.96
N LEU A 203 14.61 12.83 -11.02
CA LEU A 203 15.20 11.66 -11.65
C LEU A 203 15.51 11.99 -13.10
N CYS A 204 16.67 11.56 -13.58
CA CYS A 204 17.00 11.59 -14.99
C CYS A 204 17.83 10.37 -15.34
N GLY A 205 17.31 9.59 -16.27
CA GLY A 205 18.00 8.51 -16.94
C GLY A 205 19.03 9.02 -17.94
N ASP A 206 20.06 8.22 -18.13
CA ASP A 206 21.15 8.41 -19.08
C ASP A 206 21.17 7.28 -20.12
N ALA A 207 21.85 7.49 -21.25
CA ALA A 207 21.93 6.57 -22.39
C ALA A 207 22.44 5.17 -22.00
N ASP A 208 23.31 5.08 -20.99
CA ASP A 208 23.89 3.84 -20.50
C ASP A 208 22.97 3.05 -19.54
N GLY A 209 21.71 3.47 -19.39
CA GLY A 209 20.70 2.74 -18.60
C GLY A 209 20.75 3.02 -17.10
N TYR A 210 21.55 3.98 -16.67
CA TYR A 210 21.58 4.47 -15.29
C TYR A 210 20.59 5.62 -15.10
N THR A 211 20.03 5.72 -13.90
CA THR A 211 19.15 6.80 -13.48
C THR A 211 19.79 7.56 -12.33
N THR A 212 20.08 8.83 -12.56
CA THR A 212 20.53 9.76 -11.53
C THR A 212 19.33 10.29 -10.76
N VAL A 213 19.43 10.27 -9.44
CA VAL A 213 18.38 10.67 -8.51
C VAL A 213 18.95 11.75 -7.60
N LEU A 214 18.27 12.90 -7.54
CA LEU A 214 18.69 14.07 -6.76
C LEU A 214 17.58 14.45 -5.79
N PHE A 215 17.89 14.41 -4.50
CA PHE A 215 17.03 14.89 -3.42
C PHE A 215 17.40 16.32 -3.06
N ALA A 216 16.42 17.20 -3.06
CA ALA A 216 16.54 18.60 -2.70
C ALA A 216 15.62 18.94 -1.51
N ALA A 217 15.89 20.09 -0.90
CA ALA A 217 15.06 20.64 0.17
C ALA A 217 13.57 20.75 -0.26
N PRO A 218 12.62 20.64 0.69
CA PRO A 218 11.20 20.80 0.40
C PRO A 218 10.90 22.17 -0.21
N ASN A 219 9.87 22.25 -1.07
CA ASN A 219 9.47 23.46 -1.81
C ASN A 219 10.54 23.99 -2.79
N THR A 220 11.48 23.16 -3.22
CA THR A 220 12.41 23.56 -4.28
C THR A 220 11.64 23.69 -5.59
N ARG A 221 11.64 24.89 -6.18
CA ARG A 221 10.93 25.13 -7.46
C ARG A 221 11.43 24.14 -8.52
N LEU A 222 10.52 23.52 -9.26
CA LEU A 222 10.83 22.52 -10.30
C LEU A 222 11.89 23.00 -11.31
N GLY A 223 11.87 24.27 -11.70
CA GLY A 223 12.89 24.83 -12.60
C GLY A 223 14.30 24.84 -11.99
N ILE A 224 14.42 25.11 -10.69
CA ILE A 224 15.69 25.04 -9.96
C ILE A 224 16.14 23.58 -9.87
N LEU A 225 15.24 22.68 -9.47
CA LEU A 225 15.53 21.25 -9.37
C LEU A 225 15.99 20.65 -10.70
N SER A 226 15.32 21.02 -11.80
CA SER A 226 15.70 20.62 -13.16
C SER A 226 17.09 21.12 -13.55
N MET A 227 17.39 22.39 -13.22
CA MET A 227 18.71 22.98 -13.44
C MET A 227 19.79 22.29 -12.61
N GLU A 228 19.57 22.05 -11.32
CA GLU A 228 20.54 21.39 -10.44
C GLU A 228 20.80 19.94 -10.86
N LEU A 229 19.75 19.20 -11.25
CA LEU A 229 19.88 17.85 -11.81
C LEU A 229 20.73 17.85 -13.08
N GLY A 230 20.54 18.83 -13.97
CA GLY A 230 21.35 18.98 -15.18
C GLY A 230 22.82 19.31 -14.88
N LYS A 231 23.09 20.23 -13.95
CA LYS A 231 24.48 20.54 -13.53
C LYS A 231 25.17 19.34 -12.93
N PHE A 232 24.46 18.59 -12.09
CA PHE A 232 25.00 17.40 -11.43
C PHE A 232 25.35 16.30 -12.44
N MET A 233 24.46 16.02 -13.39
CA MET A 233 24.75 15.08 -14.49
C MET A 233 25.96 15.51 -15.32
N ALA A 234 26.04 16.79 -15.70
CA ALA A 234 27.17 17.29 -16.47
C ALA A 234 28.50 17.16 -15.71
N GLU A 235 28.50 17.27 -14.38
CA GLU A 235 29.69 17.07 -13.56
C GLU A 235 30.09 15.59 -13.47
N LEU A 236 29.10 14.67 -13.39
CA LEU A 236 29.32 13.23 -13.44
C LEU A 236 29.96 12.80 -14.78
N GLU A 237 29.42 13.29 -15.90
CA GLU A 237 29.95 13.04 -17.25
C GLU A 237 31.36 13.62 -17.40
N LYS A 238 31.55 14.90 -17.08
CA LYS A 238 32.83 15.62 -17.24
C LYS A 238 33.97 14.98 -16.46
N SER A 239 33.66 14.41 -15.30
CA SER A 239 34.65 13.79 -14.42
C SER A 239 34.96 12.34 -14.77
N GLY A 240 34.32 11.77 -15.79
CA GLY A 240 34.41 10.34 -16.10
C GLY A 240 33.94 9.45 -14.95
N PHE A 241 33.10 9.97 -14.06
CA PHE A 241 32.70 9.24 -12.86
C PHE A 241 31.82 8.03 -13.20
N GLY A 242 31.15 8.07 -14.36
CA GLY A 242 30.46 6.95 -15.01
C GLY A 242 31.25 5.66 -15.02
N GLU A 243 32.52 5.73 -15.44
CA GLU A 243 33.40 4.56 -15.59
C GLU A 243 33.64 3.81 -14.27
N LYS A 244 33.41 4.45 -13.11
CA LYS A 244 33.61 3.83 -11.78
C LYS A 244 32.48 2.89 -11.38
N TYR A 245 31.31 3.04 -11.97
CA TYR A 245 30.15 2.19 -11.71
C TYR A 245 29.63 1.46 -12.96
N GLU A 246 30.12 1.80 -14.15
CA GLU A 246 29.88 1.03 -15.36
C GLU A 246 30.46 -0.39 -15.25
N GLY A 247 29.59 -1.40 -15.36
CA GLY A 247 29.98 -2.82 -15.33
C GLY A 247 29.90 -3.51 -13.96
N ARG A 248 29.28 -2.87 -12.96
CA ARG A 248 28.98 -3.48 -11.65
C ARG A 248 27.56 -4.08 -11.58
#